data_AF-A0A832MFX9-F1
#
_entry.id   AF-A0A832MFX9-F1
#
_cell.length_a   1.000
_cell.length_b   1.000
_cell.length_c   1.000
_cell.angle_alpha   90.00
_cell.angle_beta   90.00
_cell.angle_gamma   90.00
#
_symmetry.space_group_name_H-M   'P 1'
#
loop_
_entity.id
_entity.type
_entity.pdbx_description
1 polymer ?
#
loop_
_entity_poly.entity_id
_entity_poly.type
_entity_poly.pdbx_seq_one_letter_code
_entity_poly.pdbx_strand_id
1 'polypeptide(L)'
;QRTVTACLFLAGVAALNAFVGSETAQGNLRRWRLSPPHPSVSTNVVNPTTRAIRFFLAADAFSSTNRQAELDSIRAAFGQWQAVPGTILKFEDAGLATGSLDVNLNDNTNLIFWTKSSTLINSNRTDISGSLGLCFTSFLSDGTLLNADIVLNGVEFGWHTDFFDTQTTNAFVENVALHEIGHLIGLAHAAIGTATMLYHGDFGTSRIPGLSSDDISGVCALYGTAATISSLGHLQGQITVNGTPVFGAVVSLEDDTGTLVAATPSRTNGLYQLPCVPAGHYTLRVTPLDPAVPERLISGPDIASSYATAQTSFLPNPGAGVTLTAGATNTLNLTVTNTAPPFRITWLRQPSALRDYYFINTTPIAMLQGQSNFWVGVFSGDLPSSGLTLQITGPGVTILETTNHPMNSVFANLAGISVRVAVASNATPGARSLVVIRTSDGARAYANGFFEIQSTVPDYNFDGLDDRFQRTYFSPFTSPAAAPQADPDQDGMSNSAEYIAGTNPTNSISRLAIESVTQTINGATIRCRTVPGKRYQLYSRPVVASGAWQPVGTPITASGNVTQWFDPAGTGGARYYRVGVVP
;
A
#
# COMPACT_ATOMS: atom_id res chain seq x y z
N GLN A 1 -26.50 -21.88 8.32
CA GLN A 1 -26.60 -22.08 6.86
C GLN A 1 -25.32 -21.53 6.24
N ARG A 2 -24.66 -22.29 5.36
CA ARG A 2 -23.43 -21.85 4.68
C ARG A 2 -23.84 -20.98 3.49
N THR A 3 -23.29 -19.77 3.39
CA THR A 3 -23.51 -18.88 2.24
C THR A 3 -22.24 -18.88 1.39
N VAL A 4 -22.39 -19.03 0.07
CA VAL A 4 -21.30 -19.00 -0.92
C VAL A 4 -21.48 -17.72 -1.74
N THR A 5 -20.43 -16.93 -1.90
CA THR A 5 -20.51 -15.66 -2.63
C THR A 5 -19.23 -15.41 -3.41
N ALA A 6 -19.34 -15.24 -4.73
CA ALA A 6 -18.41 -14.40 -5.50
C ALA A 6 -18.84 -12.94 -5.25
N CYS A 7 -17.92 -12.01 -4.98
CA CYS A 7 -18.21 -10.66 -4.48
C CYS A 7 -19.26 -9.86 -5.30
N LEU A 8 -20.52 -10.14 -5.00
CA LEU A 8 -21.73 -9.36 -5.27
C LEU A 8 -22.68 -9.81 -4.15
N PHE A 9 -23.34 -8.93 -3.38
CA PHE A 9 -24.70 -9.11 -2.83
C PHE A 9 -25.11 -8.06 -1.77
N LEU A 10 -26.43 -7.86 -1.70
CA LEU A 10 -27.22 -6.78 -1.09
C LEU A 10 -27.46 -6.86 0.43
N ALA A 11 -27.91 -5.71 0.94
CA ALA A 11 -27.93 -5.21 2.32
C ALA A 11 -28.95 -5.79 3.32
N GLY A 12 -28.61 -5.61 4.60
CA GLY A 12 -29.47 -5.64 5.80
C GLY A 12 -28.64 -5.34 7.06
N VAL A 13 -29.31 -4.91 8.13
CA VAL A 13 -28.78 -4.00 9.18
C VAL A 13 -28.01 -4.72 10.31
N ALA A 14 -26.73 -4.37 10.55
CA ALA A 14 -26.04 -4.17 11.86
C ALA A 14 -24.49 -4.26 11.81
N ALA A 15 -23.81 -3.32 12.50
CA ALA A 15 -22.44 -3.32 13.06
C ALA A 15 -21.17 -3.15 12.17
N LEU A 16 -20.77 -1.87 12.08
CA LEU A 16 -19.44 -1.24 12.24
C LEU A 16 -18.39 -1.22 11.09
N ASN A 17 -17.56 -0.16 11.07
CA ASN A 17 -16.13 -0.08 10.66
C ASN A 17 -15.69 0.91 9.52
N ALA A 18 -14.38 1.28 9.54
CA ALA A 18 -13.59 2.04 8.54
C ALA A 18 -13.50 1.20 7.29
N PHE A 19 -12.77 1.63 6.26
CA PHE A 19 -12.54 0.86 5.05
C PHE A 19 -13.88 0.39 4.45
N VAL A 20 -13.82 -0.43 3.41
CA VAL A 20 -15.01 -1.16 2.98
C VAL A 20 -14.77 -2.60 3.41
N GLY A 21 -15.46 -3.05 4.45
CA GLY A 21 -15.42 -4.45 4.83
C GLY A 21 -16.40 -5.27 3.99
N SER A 22 -16.04 -6.51 3.69
CA SER A 22 -17.00 -7.45 3.13
C SER A 22 -18.06 -7.78 4.19
N GLU A 23 -19.34 -7.62 3.89
CA GLU A 23 -20.44 -7.78 4.87
C GLU A 23 -21.36 -8.96 4.55
N THR A 24 -21.99 -9.51 5.58
CA THR A 24 -23.16 -10.40 5.43
C THR A 24 -24.41 -9.60 5.08
N ALA A 25 -25.49 -10.28 4.70
CA ALA A 25 -26.79 -9.65 4.54
C ALA A 25 -27.35 -9.05 5.84
N GLN A 26 -26.76 -9.36 7.00
CA GLN A 26 -27.10 -8.79 8.30
C GLN A 26 -26.12 -7.68 8.72
N GLY A 27 -25.20 -7.27 7.85
CA GLY A 27 -24.22 -6.20 8.11
C GLY A 27 -22.98 -6.64 8.89
N ASN A 28 -22.93 -7.89 9.37
CA ASN A 28 -21.73 -8.41 10.06
C ASN A 28 -20.54 -8.45 9.11
N LEU A 29 -19.39 -7.93 9.54
CA LEU A 29 -18.15 -8.05 8.79
C LEU A 29 -17.69 -9.50 8.63
N ARG A 30 -17.25 -9.82 7.43
CA ARG A 30 -16.59 -11.07 7.08
C ARG A 30 -15.15 -11.02 7.58
N ARG A 31 -14.76 -11.98 8.41
CA ARG A 31 -13.38 -12.11 8.90
C ARG A 31 -13.08 -13.51 9.39
N TRP A 32 -11.79 -13.82 9.47
CA TRP A 32 -11.32 -14.99 10.21
C TRP A 32 -11.41 -14.72 11.70
N ARG A 33 -12.12 -15.56 12.45
CA ARG A 33 -12.08 -15.51 13.92
C ARG A 33 -10.88 -16.33 14.37
N LEU A 34 -9.82 -15.65 14.80
CA LEU A 34 -8.52 -16.28 15.11
C LEU A 34 -8.27 -16.45 16.62
N SER A 35 -8.99 -15.76 17.49
CA SER A 35 -8.74 -15.75 18.94
C SER A 35 -10.03 -15.64 19.78
N PRO A 36 -10.59 -16.78 20.27
CA PRO A 36 -10.24 -18.14 19.85
C PRO A 36 -10.73 -18.44 18.42
N PRO A 37 -10.14 -19.42 17.74
CA PRO A 37 -10.67 -19.93 16.48
C PRO A 37 -12.14 -20.37 16.62
N HIS A 38 -12.98 -20.01 15.64
CA HIS A 38 -14.37 -20.43 15.67
C HIS A 38 -14.49 -21.94 15.42
N PRO A 39 -15.29 -22.71 16.20
CA PRO A 39 -15.32 -24.18 16.13
C PRO A 39 -15.71 -24.78 14.77
N SER A 40 -16.42 -24.01 13.94
CA SER A 40 -16.81 -24.43 12.59
C SER A 40 -15.74 -24.21 11.52
N VAL A 41 -14.64 -23.53 11.86
CA VAL A 41 -13.51 -23.32 10.94
C VAL A 41 -12.62 -24.56 11.01
N SER A 42 -12.34 -25.16 9.86
CA SER A 42 -11.48 -26.34 9.78
C SER A 42 -10.07 -26.03 10.28
N THR A 43 -9.45 -26.99 10.97
CA THR A 43 -8.05 -26.89 11.39
C THR A 43 -7.08 -26.90 10.20
N ASN A 44 -7.54 -27.30 9.01
CA ASN A 44 -6.77 -27.19 7.78
C ASN A 44 -6.78 -25.77 7.19
N VAL A 45 -7.72 -24.92 7.61
CA VAL A 45 -7.89 -23.54 7.15
C VAL A 45 -7.28 -22.56 8.17
N VAL A 46 -7.46 -22.81 9.46
CA VAL A 46 -6.81 -22.06 10.53
C VAL A 46 -6.11 -23.03 11.47
N ASN A 47 -4.80 -22.85 11.64
CA ASN A 47 -4.02 -23.66 12.57
C ASN A 47 -4.46 -23.35 14.02
N PRO A 48 -4.95 -24.34 14.79
CA PRO A 48 -5.50 -24.08 16.12
C PRO A 48 -4.43 -23.66 17.14
N THR A 49 -3.16 -24.00 16.90
CA THR A 49 -2.03 -23.69 17.79
C THR A 49 -1.44 -22.33 17.47
N THR A 50 -1.04 -22.11 16.22
CA THR A 50 -0.38 -20.86 15.81
C THR A 50 -1.36 -19.74 15.51
N ARG A 51 -2.64 -20.09 15.31
CA ARG A 51 -3.74 -19.20 14.87
C ARG A 51 -3.52 -18.62 13.47
N ALA A 52 -2.61 -19.21 12.70
CA ALA A 52 -2.32 -18.79 11.34
C ALA A 52 -3.41 -19.26 10.37
N ILE A 53 -3.80 -18.39 9.44
CA ILE A 53 -4.60 -18.73 8.27
C ILE A 53 -3.69 -19.50 7.32
N ARG A 54 -4.07 -20.74 7.02
CA ARG A 54 -3.30 -21.65 6.17
C ARG A 54 -3.68 -21.42 4.71
N PHE A 55 -2.70 -21.34 3.82
CA PHE A 55 -2.93 -21.21 2.38
C PHE A 55 -2.13 -22.24 1.60
N PHE A 56 -2.62 -22.61 0.42
CA PHE A 56 -2.02 -23.57 -0.47
C PHE A 56 -1.78 -22.92 -1.83
N LEU A 57 -0.66 -23.22 -2.46
CA LEU A 57 -0.32 -22.69 -3.78
C LEU A 57 -0.39 -23.79 -4.83
N ALA A 58 -0.93 -23.48 -6.00
CA ALA A 58 -0.84 -24.38 -7.14
C ALA A 58 0.63 -24.65 -7.51
N ALA A 59 1.00 -25.92 -7.56
CA ALA A 59 2.38 -26.32 -7.81
C ALA A 59 2.87 -25.85 -9.18
N ASP A 60 2.01 -25.75 -10.18
CA ASP A 60 2.41 -25.43 -11.55
C ASP A 60 2.60 -23.93 -11.81
N ALA A 61 2.17 -23.06 -10.88
CA ALA A 61 2.22 -21.60 -10.99
C ALA A 61 1.70 -21.09 -12.36
N PHE A 62 2.15 -19.92 -12.81
CA PHE A 62 1.82 -19.44 -14.15
C PHE A 62 2.78 -20.03 -15.20
N SER A 63 4.09 -19.92 -14.98
CA SER A 63 5.11 -20.38 -15.92
C SER A 63 6.10 -21.36 -15.28
N SER A 64 6.54 -22.35 -16.07
CA SER A 64 7.49 -23.36 -15.58
C SER A 64 8.88 -22.80 -15.30
N THR A 65 9.30 -21.78 -16.06
CA THR A 65 10.63 -21.15 -15.96
C THR A 65 10.73 -20.14 -14.84
N ASN A 66 9.63 -19.45 -14.49
CA ASN A 66 9.61 -18.43 -13.43
C ASN A 66 8.84 -18.88 -12.18
N ARG A 67 8.44 -20.17 -12.13
CA ARG A 67 7.63 -20.77 -11.07
C ARG A 67 8.01 -20.36 -9.66
N GLN A 68 9.29 -20.44 -9.30
CA GLN A 68 9.72 -20.15 -7.92
C GLN A 68 9.49 -18.67 -7.57
N ALA A 69 9.84 -17.76 -8.47
CA ALA A 69 9.62 -16.33 -8.25
C ALA A 69 8.13 -16.00 -8.18
N GLU A 70 7.28 -16.64 -8.98
CA GLU A 70 5.83 -16.45 -8.95
C GLU A 70 5.23 -16.89 -7.61
N LEU A 71 5.65 -18.05 -7.10
CA LEU A 71 5.24 -18.54 -5.78
C LEU A 71 5.74 -17.62 -4.66
N ASP A 72 6.98 -17.15 -4.75
CA ASP A 72 7.56 -16.24 -3.77
C ASP A 72 6.93 -14.85 -3.81
N SER A 73 6.48 -14.36 -4.97
CA SER A 73 5.69 -13.12 -5.07
C SER A 73 4.35 -13.24 -4.33
N ILE A 74 3.66 -14.39 -4.39
CA ILE A 74 2.44 -14.61 -3.60
C ILE A 74 2.77 -14.68 -2.10
N ARG A 75 3.86 -15.37 -1.71
CA ARG A 75 4.31 -15.41 -0.31
C ARG A 75 4.69 -14.02 0.21
N ALA A 76 5.31 -13.20 -0.62
CA ALA A 76 5.66 -11.83 -0.29
C ALA A 76 4.41 -11.00 0.01
N ALA A 77 3.36 -11.13 -0.80
CA ALA A 77 2.07 -10.48 -0.58
C ALA A 77 1.41 -10.90 0.76
N PHE A 78 1.41 -12.20 1.10
CA PHE A 78 0.98 -12.64 2.44
C PHE A 78 1.86 -12.06 3.55
N GLY A 79 3.17 -11.98 3.33
CA GLY A 79 4.13 -11.41 4.26
C GLY A 79 3.84 -9.93 4.56
N GLN A 80 3.50 -9.13 3.56
CA GLN A 80 3.13 -7.72 3.75
C GLN A 80 1.89 -7.56 4.64
N TRP A 81 0.82 -8.31 4.37
CA TRP A 81 -0.38 -8.30 5.22
C TRP A 81 -0.08 -8.76 6.64
N GLN A 82 0.75 -9.79 6.82
CA GLN A 82 1.18 -10.26 8.14
C GLN A 82 1.98 -9.21 8.91
N ALA A 83 2.75 -8.39 8.19
CA ALA A 83 3.66 -7.45 8.79
C ALA A 83 2.97 -6.17 9.30
N VAL A 84 1.68 -5.98 9.01
CA VAL A 84 0.88 -4.86 9.53
C VAL A 84 1.00 -4.81 11.07
N PRO A 85 1.63 -3.75 11.63
CA PRO A 85 1.96 -3.71 13.04
C PRO A 85 0.74 -3.77 13.96
N GLY A 86 0.88 -4.47 15.09
CA GLY A 86 -0.15 -4.49 16.13
C GLY A 86 -1.39 -5.33 15.81
N THR A 87 -1.33 -6.17 14.78
CA THR A 87 -2.40 -7.11 14.42
C THR A 87 -2.08 -8.53 14.88
N ILE A 88 -3.12 -9.36 15.03
CA ILE A 88 -2.97 -10.80 15.30
C ILE A 88 -2.91 -11.64 14.01
N LEU A 89 -2.89 -10.98 12.85
CA LEU A 89 -2.94 -11.65 11.55
C LEU A 89 -1.66 -12.46 11.35
N LYS A 90 -1.84 -13.73 10.96
CA LYS A 90 -0.74 -14.67 10.70
C LYS A 90 -1.13 -15.59 9.55
N PHE A 91 -0.14 -15.97 8.75
CA PHE A 91 -0.31 -16.91 7.66
C PHE A 91 0.67 -18.08 7.77
N GLU A 92 0.27 -19.21 7.17
CA GLU A 92 1.08 -20.42 7.08
C GLU A 92 0.97 -20.96 5.65
N ASP A 93 2.10 -21.01 4.94
CA ASP A 93 2.19 -21.76 3.68
C ASP A 93 2.08 -23.25 4.01
N ALA A 94 0.93 -23.83 3.68
CA ALA A 94 0.59 -25.22 3.98
C ALA A 94 1.03 -26.19 2.87
N GLY A 95 1.72 -25.69 1.84
CA GLY A 95 2.35 -26.49 0.79
C GLY A 95 1.69 -26.31 -0.58
N LEU A 96 2.09 -27.19 -1.49
CA LEU A 96 1.69 -27.13 -2.89
C LEU A 96 0.54 -28.09 -3.21
N ALA A 97 -0.45 -27.59 -3.95
CA ALA A 97 -1.54 -28.38 -4.51
C ALA A 97 -1.20 -28.81 -5.95
N THR A 98 -1.62 -30.02 -6.34
CA THR A 98 -1.35 -30.60 -7.67
C THR A 98 -2.63 -31.15 -8.29
N GLY A 99 -2.65 -31.29 -9.62
CA GLY A 99 -3.77 -31.86 -10.36
C GLY A 99 -4.62 -30.79 -11.03
N SER A 100 -5.82 -31.15 -11.46
CA SER A 100 -6.79 -30.19 -12.00
C SER A 100 -7.39 -29.38 -10.86
N LEU A 101 -7.09 -28.09 -10.83
CA LEU A 101 -7.54 -27.16 -9.80
C LEU A 101 -8.71 -26.31 -10.32
N ASP A 102 -9.68 -26.08 -9.45
CA ASP A 102 -10.81 -25.17 -9.66
C ASP A 102 -11.25 -24.62 -8.28
N VAL A 103 -12.06 -23.56 -8.27
CA VAL A 103 -12.62 -23.01 -7.03
C VAL A 103 -13.47 -24.06 -6.32
N ASN A 104 -13.20 -24.28 -5.03
CA ASN A 104 -13.95 -25.21 -4.20
C ASN A 104 -14.01 -24.75 -2.74
N LEU A 105 -15.04 -23.97 -2.43
CA LEU A 105 -15.24 -23.43 -1.08
C LEU A 105 -15.70 -24.45 -0.01
N ASN A 106 -15.62 -25.76 -0.29
CA ASN A 106 -16.03 -26.83 0.62
C ASN A 106 -14.92 -27.84 0.95
N ASP A 107 -13.73 -27.73 0.37
CA ASP A 107 -12.63 -28.66 0.62
C ASP A 107 -11.79 -28.30 1.86
N ASN A 108 -12.04 -27.13 2.45
CA ASN A 108 -11.28 -26.62 3.59
C ASN A 108 -9.80 -26.36 3.26
N THR A 109 -9.53 -25.92 2.03
CA THR A 109 -8.25 -25.38 1.61
C THR A 109 -8.45 -23.95 1.14
N ASN A 110 -7.56 -23.04 1.55
CA ASN A 110 -7.51 -21.73 0.93
C ASN A 110 -6.52 -21.81 -0.24
N LEU A 111 -7.02 -22.01 -1.46
CA LEU A 111 -6.18 -22.30 -2.62
C LEU A 111 -5.92 -21.05 -3.46
N ILE A 112 -4.67 -20.83 -3.88
CA ILE A 112 -4.28 -19.79 -4.83
C ILE A 112 -3.71 -20.45 -6.08
N PHE A 113 -4.29 -20.15 -7.24
CA PHE A 113 -3.89 -20.76 -8.51
C PHE A 113 -4.13 -19.86 -9.72
N TRP A 114 -3.46 -20.16 -10.83
CA TRP A 114 -3.80 -19.58 -12.13
C TRP A 114 -4.72 -20.50 -12.91
N THR A 115 -5.80 -19.95 -13.48
CA THR A 115 -6.46 -20.62 -14.61
C THR A 115 -5.73 -20.27 -15.90
N LYS A 116 -5.46 -21.28 -16.75
CA LYS A 116 -4.66 -21.12 -17.98
C LYS A 116 -5.36 -21.64 -19.24
N SER A 117 -6.49 -22.32 -19.10
CA SER A 117 -7.21 -22.94 -20.21
C SER A 117 -8.61 -22.38 -20.46
N SER A 118 -9.21 -21.72 -19.47
CA SER A 118 -10.58 -21.23 -19.55
C SER A 118 -10.79 -20.05 -18.58
N THR A 119 -11.47 -19.00 -19.04
CA THR A 119 -11.98 -17.94 -18.16
C THR A 119 -13.23 -18.38 -17.38
N LEU A 120 -13.87 -19.49 -17.79
CA LEU A 120 -14.92 -20.15 -17.03
C LEU A 120 -14.31 -21.01 -15.92
N ILE A 121 -14.61 -20.66 -14.69
CA ILE A 121 -14.16 -21.32 -13.45
C ILE A 121 -15.36 -21.66 -12.55
N ASN A 122 -15.11 -22.22 -11.38
CA ASN A 122 -16.12 -22.57 -10.38
C ASN A 122 -17.19 -23.49 -11.00
N SER A 123 -16.75 -24.56 -11.65
CA SER A 123 -17.57 -25.49 -12.43
C SER A 123 -18.39 -24.79 -13.52
N ASN A 124 -17.75 -23.90 -14.29
CA ASN A 124 -18.34 -23.10 -15.37
C ASN A 124 -19.46 -22.14 -14.93
N ARG A 125 -19.49 -21.73 -13.66
CA ARG A 125 -20.51 -20.82 -13.13
C ARG A 125 -20.08 -19.37 -13.12
N THR A 126 -18.79 -19.11 -13.25
CA THR A 126 -18.23 -17.77 -13.18
C THR A 126 -17.26 -17.57 -14.33
N ASP A 127 -17.45 -16.48 -15.07
CA ASP A 127 -16.55 -16.02 -16.13
C ASP A 127 -15.69 -14.88 -15.55
N ILE A 128 -14.37 -15.04 -15.59
CA ILE A 128 -13.42 -14.03 -15.10
C ILE A 128 -12.85 -13.13 -16.19
N SER A 129 -13.42 -13.18 -17.41
CA SER A 129 -12.92 -12.41 -18.55
C SER A 129 -12.77 -10.92 -18.19
N GLY A 130 -11.61 -10.34 -18.53
CA GLY A 130 -11.25 -8.96 -18.21
C GLY A 130 -10.80 -8.69 -16.78
N SER A 131 -10.85 -9.68 -15.88
CA SER A 131 -10.38 -9.56 -14.48
C SER A 131 -9.00 -10.21 -14.33
N LEU A 132 -8.06 -9.53 -13.66
CA LEU A 132 -6.72 -10.06 -13.38
C LEU A 132 -6.76 -11.22 -12.38
N GLY A 133 -7.65 -11.14 -11.39
CA GLY A 133 -7.88 -12.16 -10.39
C GLY A 133 -9.26 -12.01 -9.77
N LEU A 134 -9.66 -13.02 -8.99
CA LEU A 134 -10.84 -12.99 -8.12
C LEU A 134 -10.61 -13.84 -6.87
N CYS A 135 -11.01 -13.31 -5.72
CA CYS A 135 -11.15 -14.05 -4.48
C CYS A 135 -12.61 -14.50 -4.25
N PHE A 136 -12.77 -15.78 -3.91
CA PHE A 136 -14.02 -16.40 -3.53
C PHE A 136 -13.99 -16.71 -2.04
N THR A 137 -15.07 -16.44 -1.31
CA THR A 137 -15.14 -16.76 0.12
C THR A 137 -16.43 -17.48 0.48
N SER A 138 -16.37 -18.36 1.48
CA SER A 138 -17.54 -18.89 2.18
C SER A 138 -17.55 -18.44 3.63
N PHE A 139 -18.75 -18.22 4.18
CA PHE A 139 -18.91 -17.66 5.52
C PHE A 139 -20.21 -18.10 6.20
N LEU A 140 -20.23 -17.94 7.52
CA LEU A 140 -21.41 -18.06 8.37
C LEU A 140 -22.21 -16.75 8.40
N SER A 141 -23.47 -16.82 8.81
CA SER A 141 -24.35 -15.65 8.97
C SER A 141 -23.83 -14.59 9.94
N ASP A 142 -22.91 -14.96 10.84
CA ASP A 142 -22.27 -14.04 11.80
C ASP A 142 -20.98 -13.40 11.25
N GLY A 143 -20.68 -13.60 9.96
CA GLY A 143 -19.50 -13.07 9.29
C GLY A 143 -18.23 -13.93 9.46
N THR A 144 -18.27 -15.06 10.14
CA THR A 144 -17.08 -15.92 10.25
C THR A 144 -16.74 -16.53 8.90
N LEU A 145 -15.56 -16.23 8.35
CA LEU A 145 -15.01 -16.87 7.14
C LEU A 145 -14.69 -18.35 7.41
N LEU A 146 -14.95 -19.20 6.42
CA LEU A 146 -14.79 -20.66 6.49
C LEU A 146 -13.81 -21.22 5.46
N ASN A 147 -13.77 -20.65 4.25
CA ASN A 147 -12.85 -21.01 3.17
C ASN A 147 -12.67 -19.80 2.25
N ALA A 148 -11.51 -19.71 1.58
CA ALA A 148 -11.24 -18.68 0.60
C ALA A 148 -10.31 -19.17 -0.51
N ASP A 149 -10.73 -19.07 -1.77
CA ASP A 149 -9.87 -19.40 -2.92
C ASP A 149 -9.57 -18.14 -3.74
N ILE A 150 -8.39 -18.05 -4.32
CA ILE A 150 -7.98 -16.98 -5.22
C ILE A 150 -7.64 -17.60 -6.57
N VAL A 151 -8.26 -17.08 -7.62
CA VAL A 151 -7.96 -17.44 -9.00
C VAL A 151 -7.33 -16.26 -9.70
N LEU A 152 -6.19 -16.49 -10.33
CA LEU A 152 -5.48 -15.53 -11.18
C LEU A 152 -5.71 -15.89 -12.65
N ASN A 153 -5.97 -14.88 -13.47
CA ASN A 153 -6.30 -15.06 -14.89
C ASN A 153 -5.02 -15.17 -15.73
N GLY A 154 -4.57 -16.40 -15.95
CA GLY A 154 -3.47 -16.72 -16.87
C GLY A 154 -3.93 -17.02 -18.31
N VAL A 155 -5.23 -16.87 -18.61
CA VAL A 155 -5.78 -17.07 -19.97
C VAL A 155 -5.60 -15.82 -20.82
N GLU A 156 -5.94 -14.66 -20.25
CA GLU A 156 -5.96 -13.39 -20.98
C GLU A 156 -4.73 -12.51 -20.70
N PHE A 157 -4.06 -12.72 -19.56
CA PHE A 157 -3.00 -11.83 -19.10
C PHE A 157 -1.66 -12.54 -18.96
N GLY A 158 -0.59 -11.82 -19.35
CA GLY A 158 0.78 -12.18 -19.03
C GLY A 158 1.17 -11.70 -17.63
N TRP A 159 2.11 -12.39 -17.00
CA TRP A 159 2.52 -12.14 -15.61
C TRP A 159 4.04 -11.97 -15.49
N HIS A 160 4.48 -11.15 -14.54
CA HIS A 160 5.90 -11.00 -14.20
C HIS A 160 6.09 -10.79 -12.69
N THR A 161 7.33 -10.97 -12.22
CA THR A 161 7.69 -10.94 -10.79
C THR A 161 8.82 -9.97 -10.47
N ASP A 162 9.33 -9.25 -11.46
CA ASP A 162 10.40 -8.28 -11.28
C ASP A 162 9.84 -6.93 -10.81
N PHE A 163 10.09 -6.60 -9.54
CA PHE A 163 9.74 -5.32 -8.93
C PHE A 163 10.42 -4.12 -9.62
N PHE A 164 11.61 -4.32 -10.19
CA PHE A 164 12.40 -3.26 -10.81
C PHE A 164 12.01 -2.99 -12.27
N ASP A 165 11.21 -3.87 -12.88
CA ASP A 165 10.71 -3.69 -14.24
C ASP A 165 9.45 -2.80 -14.23
N THR A 166 9.66 -1.50 -14.45
CA THR A 166 8.60 -0.50 -14.57
C THR A 166 8.14 -0.26 -16.01
N GLN A 167 8.60 -1.06 -16.98
CA GLN A 167 8.32 -0.85 -18.41
C GLN A 167 7.44 -1.95 -19.01
N THR A 168 7.36 -3.10 -18.34
CA THR A 168 6.50 -4.21 -18.75
C THR A 168 5.01 -3.87 -18.71
N THR A 169 4.27 -4.46 -19.64
CA THR A 169 2.79 -4.42 -19.70
C THR A 169 2.16 -5.70 -19.15
N ASN A 170 2.94 -6.61 -18.58
CA ASN A 170 2.42 -7.79 -17.89
C ASN A 170 1.96 -7.41 -16.48
N ALA A 171 1.04 -8.18 -15.89
CA ALA A 171 0.60 -7.96 -14.53
C ALA A 171 1.68 -8.37 -13.52
N PHE A 172 1.96 -7.50 -12.54
CA PHE A 172 2.88 -7.82 -11.47
C PHE A 172 2.19 -8.76 -10.45
N VAL A 173 2.71 -9.99 -10.33
CA VAL A 173 2.07 -11.06 -9.52
C VAL A 173 1.81 -10.60 -8.08
N GLU A 174 2.80 -9.97 -7.45
CA GLU A 174 2.69 -9.54 -6.06
C GLU A 174 1.58 -8.52 -5.85
N ASN A 175 1.41 -7.55 -6.77
CA ASN A 175 0.39 -6.51 -6.64
C ASN A 175 -1.03 -7.09 -6.70
N VAL A 176 -1.30 -7.95 -7.69
CA VAL A 176 -2.61 -8.58 -7.82
C VAL A 176 -2.86 -9.55 -6.66
N ALA A 177 -1.86 -10.36 -6.27
CA ALA A 177 -1.99 -11.23 -5.12
C ALA A 177 -2.26 -10.44 -3.83
N LEU A 178 -1.59 -9.29 -3.62
CA LEU A 178 -1.81 -8.43 -2.46
C LEU A 178 -3.26 -7.95 -2.39
N HIS A 179 -3.84 -7.54 -3.52
CA HIS A 179 -5.26 -7.17 -3.63
C HIS A 179 -6.20 -8.34 -3.29
N GLU A 180 -6.03 -9.49 -3.95
CA GLU A 180 -6.92 -10.64 -3.73
C GLU A 180 -6.81 -11.22 -2.31
N ILE A 181 -5.62 -11.14 -1.70
CA ILE A 181 -5.45 -11.53 -0.29
C ILE A 181 -6.19 -10.57 0.64
N GLY A 182 -6.33 -9.29 0.28
CA GLY A 182 -7.18 -8.35 0.99
C GLY A 182 -8.64 -8.83 1.08
N HIS A 183 -9.19 -9.37 -0.02
CA HIS A 183 -10.50 -10.04 0.00
C HIS A 183 -10.50 -11.32 0.84
N LEU A 184 -9.45 -12.14 0.75
CA LEU A 184 -9.29 -13.35 1.56
C LEU A 184 -9.35 -13.04 3.06
N ILE A 185 -8.85 -11.89 3.49
CA ILE A 185 -8.91 -11.45 4.90
C ILE A 185 -10.15 -10.61 5.23
N GLY A 186 -11.07 -10.41 4.29
CA GLY A 186 -12.39 -9.81 4.55
C GLY A 186 -12.52 -8.32 4.20
N LEU A 187 -11.54 -7.74 3.51
CA LEU A 187 -11.68 -6.41 2.92
C LEU A 187 -12.53 -6.47 1.65
N ALA A 188 -13.19 -5.37 1.32
CA ALA A 188 -13.84 -5.11 0.04
C ALA A 188 -13.11 -3.95 -0.65
N HIS A 189 -13.55 -3.57 -1.85
CA HIS A 189 -12.86 -2.52 -2.60
C HIS A 189 -12.93 -1.17 -1.88
N ALA A 190 -11.80 -0.47 -1.85
CA ALA A 190 -11.66 0.84 -1.22
C ALA A 190 -12.26 1.96 -2.08
N ALA A 191 -12.64 3.05 -1.42
CA ALA A 191 -13.16 4.27 -2.05
C ALA A 191 -12.08 5.34 -2.30
N ILE A 192 -10.81 4.92 -2.36
CA ILE A 192 -9.65 5.80 -2.57
C ILE A 192 -8.76 5.25 -3.68
N GLY A 193 -8.11 6.14 -4.42
CA GLY A 193 -7.34 5.76 -5.61
C GLY A 193 -6.11 4.89 -5.32
N THR A 194 -5.31 5.23 -4.31
CA THR A 194 -4.01 4.58 -4.07
C THR A 194 -4.08 3.38 -3.12
N ALA A 195 -5.26 2.99 -2.66
CA ALA A 195 -5.41 1.76 -1.89
C ALA A 195 -5.03 0.54 -2.72
N THR A 196 -4.39 -0.44 -2.06
CA THR A 196 -4.23 -1.78 -2.63
C THR A 196 -5.60 -2.34 -3.01
N MET A 197 -6.62 -2.09 -2.19
CA MET A 197 -8.00 -2.51 -2.45
C MET A 197 -8.77 -1.66 -3.48
N LEU A 198 -8.16 -0.78 -4.27
CA LEU A 198 -8.87 -0.14 -5.38
C LEU A 198 -9.30 -1.18 -6.42
N TYR A 199 -10.57 -1.16 -6.85
CA TYR A 199 -11.18 -2.14 -7.76
C TYR A 199 -10.49 -2.28 -9.14
N HIS A 200 -9.84 -1.22 -9.60
CA HIS A 200 -9.25 -1.16 -10.92
C HIS A 200 -7.80 -1.66 -10.82
N GLY A 201 -7.35 -2.50 -11.74
CA GLY A 201 -5.93 -2.86 -11.91
C GLY A 201 -5.21 -1.93 -12.89
N ASP A 202 -3.89 -1.85 -12.82
CA ASP A 202 -3.03 -1.37 -13.93
C ASP A 202 -2.05 -2.48 -14.30
N PHE A 203 -1.46 -2.40 -15.49
CA PHE A 203 -0.43 -3.33 -15.96
C PHE A 203 0.96 -2.86 -15.47
N GLY A 204 1.85 -3.80 -15.10
CA GLY A 204 3.21 -3.53 -14.64
C GLY A 204 3.36 -3.20 -13.15
N THR A 205 4.51 -2.62 -12.77
CA THR A 205 4.80 -2.10 -11.40
C THR A 205 4.45 -0.63 -11.22
N SER A 206 3.66 -0.06 -12.15
CA SER A 206 3.24 1.35 -12.12
C SER A 206 2.45 1.72 -10.84
N ARG A 207 2.00 0.72 -10.07
CA ARG A 207 1.45 0.90 -8.72
C ARG A 207 2.45 0.58 -7.61
N ILE A 208 2.28 1.33 -6.52
CA ILE A 208 2.83 1.10 -5.19
C ILE A 208 2.48 -0.34 -4.77
N PRO A 209 3.41 -1.31 -4.73
CA PRO A 209 3.10 -2.69 -4.39
C PRO A 209 3.05 -2.88 -2.87
N GLY A 210 2.37 -1.95 -2.19
CA GLY A 210 2.32 -1.88 -0.73
C GLY A 210 0.99 -1.36 -0.21
N LEU A 211 0.71 -1.70 1.04
CA LEU A 211 -0.53 -1.36 1.71
C LEU A 211 -0.62 0.14 1.98
N SER A 212 -1.74 0.75 1.60
CA SER A 212 -2.04 2.13 1.95
C SER A 212 -2.43 2.26 3.43
N SER A 213 -2.50 3.49 3.92
CA SER A 213 -3.01 3.75 5.28
C SER A 213 -4.47 3.28 5.47
N ASP A 214 -5.29 3.32 4.42
CA ASP A 214 -6.67 2.81 4.48
C ASP A 214 -6.72 1.28 4.61
N ASP A 215 -5.86 0.59 3.85
CA ASP A 215 -5.69 -0.87 3.94
C ASP A 215 -5.24 -1.29 5.35
N ILE A 216 -4.24 -0.58 5.91
CA ILE A 216 -3.72 -0.81 7.26
C ILE A 216 -4.80 -0.55 8.33
N SER A 217 -5.53 0.56 8.21
CA SER A 217 -6.68 0.87 9.08
C SER A 217 -7.72 -0.26 9.05
N GLY A 218 -7.97 -0.84 7.87
CA GLY A 218 -8.92 -1.92 7.76
C GLY A 218 -8.50 -3.25 8.35
N VAL A 219 -7.24 -3.62 8.18
CA VAL A 219 -6.69 -4.80 8.86
C VAL A 219 -6.65 -4.59 10.37
N CYS A 220 -6.31 -3.38 10.85
CA CYS A 220 -6.36 -3.05 12.27
C CYS A 220 -7.78 -3.21 12.83
N ALA A 221 -8.80 -2.78 12.12
CA ALA A 221 -10.19 -2.93 12.57
C ALA A 221 -10.66 -4.39 12.63
N LEU A 222 -10.18 -5.23 11.72
CA LEU A 222 -10.54 -6.66 11.70
C LEU A 222 -9.74 -7.51 12.70
N TYR A 223 -8.44 -7.23 12.80
CA TYR A 223 -7.41 -8.10 13.41
C TYR A 223 -6.50 -7.38 14.41
N GLY A 224 -6.75 -6.11 14.74
CA GLY A 224 -5.95 -5.36 15.71
C GLY A 224 -5.98 -6.00 17.10
N THR A 225 -4.84 -5.97 17.78
CA THR A 225 -4.76 -6.36 19.19
C THR A 225 -5.52 -5.35 20.06
N ALA A 226 -5.99 -5.76 21.23
CA ALA A 226 -6.68 -4.85 22.15
C ALA A 226 -5.82 -3.61 22.50
N ALA A 227 -4.50 -3.78 22.64
CA ALA A 227 -3.56 -2.69 22.86
C ALA A 227 -3.53 -1.72 21.68
N THR A 228 -3.42 -2.22 20.46
CA THR A 228 -3.44 -1.41 19.22
C THR A 228 -4.76 -0.66 19.10
N ILE A 229 -5.90 -1.34 19.23
CA ILE A 229 -7.23 -0.69 19.17
C ILE A 229 -7.34 0.43 20.22
N SER A 230 -6.85 0.21 21.44
CA SER A 230 -6.88 1.25 22.50
C SER A 230 -5.96 2.44 22.23
N SER A 231 -4.97 2.30 21.36
CA SER A 231 -4.05 3.38 20.95
C SER A 231 -4.57 4.21 19.76
N LEU A 232 -5.60 3.72 19.08
CA LEU A 232 -6.21 4.37 17.91
C LEU A 232 -7.50 5.10 18.29
N GLY A 233 -7.85 6.12 17.51
CA GLY A 233 -9.12 6.81 17.60
C GLY A 233 -10.19 6.15 16.72
N HIS A 234 -11.44 6.26 17.15
CA HIS A 234 -12.61 5.88 16.38
C HIS A 234 -13.40 7.14 16.01
N LEU A 235 -13.71 7.34 14.74
CA LEU A 235 -14.65 8.34 14.26
C LEU A 235 -15.93 7.68 13.77
N GLN A 236 -17.09 8.25 14.08
CA GLN A 236 -18.36 7.84 13.51
C GLN A 236 -19.28 9.03 13.27
N GLY A 237 -20.35 8.82 12.52
CA GLY A 237 -21.40 9.83 12.39
C GLY A 237 -22.43 9.44 11.35
N GLN A 238 -23.27 10.41 11.01
CA GLN A 238 -24.29 10.28 9.98
C GLN A 238 -24.14 11.40 8.95
N ILE A 239 -24.27 11.02 7.67
CA ILE A 239 -24.38 11.94 6.55
C ILE A 239 -25.85 12.10 6.17
N THR A 240 -26.32 13.34 6.14
CA THR A 240 -27.69 13.66 5.75
C THR A 240 -27.77 14.73 4.66
N VAL A 241 -28.85 14.71 3.90
CA VAL A 241 -29.23 15.72 2.90
C VAL A 241 -30.69 16.07 3.14
N ASN A 242 -30.98 17.34 3.44
CA ASN A 242 -32.33 17.78 3.79
C ASN A 242 -33.01 16.93 4.90
N GLY A 243 -32.23 16.46 5.88
CA GLY A 243 -32.69 15.59 6.97
C GLY A 243 -32.84 14.10 6.61
N THR A 244 -32.65 13.72 5.35
CA THR A 244 -32.67 12.32 4.89
C THR A 244 -31.26 11.74 4.88
N PRO A 245 -31.04 10.49 5.30
CA PRO A 245 -29.73 9.87 5.21
C PRO A 245 -29.22 9.73 3.77
N VAL A 246 -27.92 9.95 3.56
CA VAL A 246 -27.28 9.79 2.25
C VAL A 246 -26.62 8.43 2.16
N PHE A 247 -27.02 7.61 1.19
CA PHE A 247 -26.38 6.33 0.93
C PHE A 247 -25.19 6.49 -0.03
N GLY A 248 -24.04 5.94 0.31
CA GLY A 248 -22.86 5.91 -0.56
C GLY A 248 -22.09 7.24 -0.64
N ALA A 249 -22.29 8.17 0.30
CA ALA A 249 -21.38 9.30 0.42
C ALA A 249 -20.03 8.84 0.95
N VAL A 250 -18.95 9.07 0.19
CA VAL A 250 -17.58 8.75 0.61
C VAL A 250 -17.14 9.75 1.66
N VAL A 251 -16.79 9.24 2.82
CA VAL A 251 -16.26 9.99 3.96
C VAL A 251 -14.78 9.70 4.07
N SER A 252 -13.91 10.70 3.88
CA SER A 252 -12.46 10.56 3.92
C SER A 252 -11.83 11.45 4.98
N LEU A 253 -10.77 10.94 5.62
CA LEU A 253 -9.95 11.67 6.58
C LEU A 253 -8.59 11.99 5.98
N GLU A 254 -8.24 13.27 5.97
CA GLU A 254 -6.91 13.77 5.63
C GLU A 254 -6.24 14.31 6.90
N ASP A 255 -4.99 13.92 7.17
CA ASP A 255 -4.20 14.48 8.28
C ASP A 255 -3.65 15.88 7.96
N ASP A 256 -2.93 16.49 8.91
CA ASP A 256 -2.32 17.82 8.73
C ASP A 256 -1.23 17.86 7.63
N THR A 257 -0.71 16.69 7.22
CA THR A 257 0.20 16.56 6.08
C THR A 257 -0.55 16.41 4.74
N GLY A 258 -1.88 16.42 4.79
CA GLY A 258 -2.79 16.19 3.66
C GLY A 258 -2.86 14.74 3.20
N THR A 259 -2.26 13.81 3.96
CA THR A 259 -2.30 12.38 3.67
C THR A 259 -3.69 11.86 3.94
N LEU A 260 -4.33 11.22 2.95
CA LEU A 260 -5.60 10.52 3.13
C LEU A 260 -5.33 9.21 3.88
N VAL A 261 -5.72 9.15 5.15
CA VAL A 261 -5.39 8.04 6.06
C VAL A 261 -6.45 6.96 6.13
N ALA A 262 -7.71 7.30 5.87
CA ALA A 262 -8.82 6.35 5.85
C ALA A 262 -10.03 6.92 5.10
N ALA A 263 -10.83 6.05 4.49
CA ALA A 263 -12.12 6.40 3.92
C ALA A 263 -13.16 5.28 4.07
N THR A 264 -14.43 5.66 4.04
CA THR A 264 -15.53 4.70 3.93
C THR A 264 -16.75 5.35 3.28
N PRO A 265 -17.52 4.66 2.44
CA PRO A 265 -18.83 5.10 2.03
C PRO A 265 -19.86 4.93 3.16
N SER A 266 -20.77 5.90 3.28
CA SER A 266 -21.90 5.83 4.21
C SER A 266 -22.92 4.78 3.80
N ARG A 267 -23.55 4.16 4.80
CA ARG A 267 -24.53 3.08 4.64
C ARG A 267 -25.91 3.61 4.24
N THR A 268 -26.87 2.71 4.01
CA THR A 268 -28.24 3.08 3.61
C THR A 268 -28.97 3.97 4.62
N ASN A 269 -28.56 3.91 5.89
CA ASN A 269 -29.04 4.80 6.96
C ASN A 269 -28.15 6.04 7.15
N GLY A 270 -27.24 6.34 6.22
CA GLY A 270 -26.31 7.46 6.24
C GLY A 270 -25.17 7.34 7.25
N LEU A 271 -25.12 6.26 8.04
CA LEU A 271 -24.05 6.09 9.03
C LEU A 271 -22.73 5.77 8.35
N TYR A 272 -21.65 6.34 8.87
CA TYR A 272 -20.27 6.03 8.52
C TYR A 272 -19.45 5.81 9.79
N GLN A 273 -18.37 5.05 9.68
CA GLN A 273 -17.44 4.81 10.78
C GLN A 273 -16.01 4.65 10.30
N LEU A 274 -15.05 5.03 11.14
CA LEU A 274 -13.62 4.85 10.94
C LEU A 274 -12.96 4.49 12.29
N PRO A 275 -12.91 3.22 12.75
CA PRO A 275 -12.59 2.81 14.11
C PRO A 275 -11.09 2.65 14.41
N CYS A 276 -10.22 2.69 13.39
CA CYS A 276 -8.80 2.41 13.54
C CYS A 276 -7.96 3.45 12.83
N VAL A 277 -8.07 4.70 13.29
CA VAL A 277 -7.31 5.83 12.77
C VAL A 277 -6.34 6.31 13.86
N PRO A 278 -5.09 6.70 13.55
CA PRO A 278 -4.22 7.29 14.56
C PRO A 278 -4.89 8.47 15.28
N ALA A 279 -4.53 8.70 16.54
CA ALA A 279 -4.98 9.89 17.25
C ALA A 279 -4.32 11.14 16.65
N GLY A 280 -5.08 12.23 16.51
CA GLY A 280 -4.57 13.43 15.84
C GLY A 280 -5.67 14.37 15.35
N HIS A 281 -5.24 15.41 14.64
CA HIS A 281 -6.12 16.36 13.95
C HIS A 281 -6.29 15.97 12.49
N TYR A 282 -7.51 16.07 12.01
CA TYR A 282 -7.87 15.68 10.66
C TYR A 282 -8.87 16.64 10.03
N THR A 283 -8.86 16.68 8.70
CA THR A 283 -9.94 17.23 7.89
C THR A 283 -10.82 16.10 7.36
N LEU A 284 -12.09 16.09 7.76
CA LEU A 284 -13.12 15.18 7.27
C LEU A 284 -13.78 15.74 6.01
N ARG A 285 -13.70 15.01 4.89
CA ARG A 285 -14.39 15.35 3.64
C ARG A 285 -15.51 14.37 3.36
N VAL A 286 -16.54 14.89 2.68
CA VAL A 286 -17.67 14.10 2.19
C VAL A 286 -17.84 14.40 0.72
N THR A 287 -17.73 13.38 -0.12
CA THR A 287 -17.84 13.48 -1.57
C THR A 287 -18.82 12.43 -2.11
N PRO A 288 -19.60 12.73 -3.16
CA PRO A 288 -20.40 11.70 -3.83
C PRO A 288 -19.48 10.74 -4.58
N LEU A 289 -19.86 9.46 -4.63
CA LEU A 289 -19.35 8.53 -5.65
C LEU A 289 -19.69 9.05 -7.07
N ASP A 290 -18.97 8.53 -8.06
CA ASP A 290 -19.31 8.76 -9.46
C ASP A 290 -20.56 7.97 -9.89
N PRO A 291 -21.35 8.50 -10.83
CA PRO A 291 -22.36 7.72 -11.51
C PRO A 291 -21.75 6.47 -12.14
N ALA A 292 -22.52 5.37 -12.19
CA ALA A 292 -22.11 4.12 -12.82
C ALA A 292 -22.15 4.21 -14.35
N VAL A 293 -21.30 5.06 -14.91
CA VAL A 293 -21.08 5.26 -16.35
C VAL A 293 -19.65 4.83 -16.71
N PRO A 294 -19.33 4.52 -17.99
CA PRO A 294 -17.99 4.06 -18.36
C PRO A 294 -16.86 5.01 -17.95
N GLU A 295 -17.06 6.32 -18.12
CA GLU A 295 -16.08 7.36 -17.82
C GLU A 295 -16.22 7.85 -16.37
N ARG A 296 -15.43 7.28 -15.46
CA ARG A 296 -15.50 7.55 -14.01
C ARG A 296 -14.17 7.21 -13.33
N LEU A 297 -13.97 7.71 -12.11
CA LEU A 297 -12.91 7.22 -11.23
C LEU A 297 -13.39 6.11 -10.32
N ILE A 298 -14.46 6.34 -9.53
CA ILE A 298 -14.99 5.33 -8.59
C ILE A 298 -16.51 5.49 -8.47
N SER A 299 -17.27 4.45 -8.81
CA SER A 299 -18.72 4.37 -8.61
C SER A 299 -19.12 3.36 -7.54
N GLY A 300 -20.40 3.34 -7.19
CA GLY A 300 -20.95 2.37 -6.24
C GLY A 300 -20.67 0.92 -6.58
N PRO A 301 -21.00 0.43 -7.79
CA PRO A 301 -20.72 -0.96 -8.19
C PRO A 301 -19.24 -1.36 -8.10
N ASP A 302 -18.32 -0.40 -8.21
CA ASP A 302 -16.89 -0.65 -8.07
C ASP A 302 -16.50 -0.97 -6.63
N ILE A 303 -17.19 -0.36 -5.66
CA ILE A 303 -17.00 -0.66 -4.23
C ILE A 303 -17.59 -2.03 -3.90
N ALA A 304 -18.89 -2.17 -4.18
CA ALA A 304 -19.64 -3.42 -4.07
C ALA A 304 -20.98 -3.25 -4.78
N SER A 305 -21.56 -4.35 -5.26
CA SER A 305 -22.87 -4.32 -5.93
C SER A 305 -24.00 -3.78 -5.05
N SER A 306 -23.87 -3.84 -3.72
CA SER A 306 -24.81 -3.25 -2.76
C SER A 306 -24.88 -1.72 -2.85
N TYR A 307 -23.82 -1.06 -3.33
CA TYR A 307 -23.77 0.39 -3.56
C TYR A 307 -24.25 0.82 -4.95
N ALA A 308 -24.84 -0.07 -5.75
CA ALA A 308 -25.33 0.27 -7.09
C ALA A 308 -26.35 1.43 -7.12
N THR A 309 -27.05 1.66 -6.01
CA THR A 309 -28.03 2.75 -5.85
C THR A 309 -27.51 3.90 -4.98
N ALA A 310 -26.19 4.02 -4.80
CA ALA A 310 -25.56 5.12 -4.08
C ALA A 310 -26.03 6.48 -4.64
N GLN A 311 -26.33 7.41 -3.73
CA GLN A 311 -26.74 8.76 -4.11
C GLN A 311 -25.51 9.54 -4.59
N THR A 312 -25.57 10.04 -5.83
CA THR A 312 -24.47 10.81 -6.44
C THR A 312 -24.78 12.29 -6.60
N SER A 313 -26.02 12.72 -6.31
CA SER A 313 -26.51 14.08 -6.51
C SER A 313 -26.47 14.92 -5.22
N PHE A 314 -25.28 15.17 -4.69
CA PHE A 314 -25.05 16.15 -3.62
C PHE A 314 -23.66 16.80 -3.78
N LEU A 315 -23.48 18.03 -3.29
CA LEU A 315 -22.20 18.72 -3.43
C LEU A 315 -21.18 18.19 -2.42
N PRO A 316 -19.90 18.03 -2.82
CA PRO A 316 -18.85 17.72 -1.86
C PRO A 316 -18.65 18.89 -0.89
N ASN A 317 -18.29 18.60 0.36
CA ASN A 317 -18.00 19.65 1.33
C ASN A 317 -16.56 20.21 1.15
N PRO A 318 -16.27 21.43 1.66
CA PRO A 318 -14.91 21.96 1.68
C PRO A 318 -14.01 21.35 2.77
N GLY A 319 -14.55 20.47 3.62
CA GLY A 319 -13.90 19.84 4.77
C GLY A 319 -14.41 20.34 6.12
N ALA A 320 -14.43 19.46 7.12
CA ALA A 320 -14.73 19.78 8.51
C ALA A 320 -13.59 19.28 9.41
N GLY A 321 -13.10 20.12 10.32
CA GLY A 321 -12.06 19.72 11.27
C GLY A 321 -12.58 18.72 12.30
N VAL A 322 -11.80 17.68 12.61
CA VAL A 322 -12.09 16.71 13.67
C VAL A 322 -10.80 16.34 14.40
N THR A 323 -10.89 16.13 15.71
CA THR A 323 -9.78 15.65 16.53
C THR A 323 -10.13 14.27 17.05
N LEU A 324 -9.25 13.30 16.81
CA LEU A 324 -9.42 11.93 17.28
C LEU A 324 -8.55 11.70 18.50
N THR A 325 -9.18 11.24 19.58
CA THR A 325 -8.49 10.83 20.81
C THR A 325 -8.32 9.31 20.83
N ALA A 326 -7.14 8.83 21.22
CA ALA A 326 -6.85 7.41 21.36
C ALA A 326 -7.82 6.73 22.34
N GLY A 327 -8.32 5.55 21.97
CA GLY A 327 -9.26 4.76 22.76
C GLY A 327 -10.66 5.36 22.89
N ALA A 328 -10.95 6.47 22.19
CA ALA A 328 -12.23 7.16 22.26
C ALA A 328 -13.02 7.05 20.94
N THR A 329 -14.34 6.97 21.08
CA THR A 329 -15.29 7.14 19.97
C THR A 329 -15.67 8.61 19.86
N ASN A 330 -15.32 9.21 18.73
CA ASN A 330 -15.60 10.58 18.36
C ASN A 330 -16.79 10.57 17.39
N THR A 331 -17.76 11.48 17.56
CA THR A 331 -18.96 11.52 16.70
C THR A 331 -19.05 12.85 15.97
N LEU A 332 -19.15 12.83 14.65
CA LEU A 332 -19.32 14.02 13.81
C LEU A 332 -20.37 13.77 12.73
N ASN A 333 -21.56 14.36 12.90
CA ASN A 333 -22.60 14.32 11.86
C ASN A 333 -22.38 15.47 10.88
N LEU A 334 -22.62 15.23 9.59
CA LEU A 334 -22.49 16.25 8.55
C LEU A 334 -23.74 16.28 7.66
N THR A 335 -24.15 17.48 7.28
CA THR A 335 -25.19 17.70 6.27
C THR A 335 -24.54 18.18 4.98
N VAL A 336 -24.86 17.51 3.86
CA VAL A 336 -24.43 17.90 2.52
C VAL A 336 -25.55 18.63 1.78
N THR A 337 -25.17 19.43 0.78
CA THR A 337 -26.11 20.22 -0.02
C THR A 337 -26.75 19.38 -1.11
N ASN A 338 -28.09 19.40 -1.21
CA ASN A 338 -28.86 18.64 -2.20
C ASN A 338 -28.77 19.24 -3.61
N THR A 339 -27.60 19.14 -4.24
CA THR A 339 -27.37 19.63 -5.60
C THR A 339 -26.32 18.75 -6.27
N ALA A 340 -26.56 18.32 -7.50
CA ALA A 340 -25.58 17.52 -8.23
C ALA A 340 -24.29 18.31 -8.43
N PRO A 341 -23.10 17.67 -8.33
CA PRO A 341 -21.85 18.31 -8.69
C PRO A 341 -21.92 18.85 -10.13
N PRO A 342 -21.51 20.11 -10.37
CA PRO A 342 -21.58 20.71 -11.70
C PRO A 342 -20.54 20.16 -12.68
N PHE A 343 -19.52 19.48 -12.18
CA PHE A 343 -18.49 18.78 -12.94
C PHE A 343 -17.81 17.72 -12.07
N ARG A 344 -17.13 16.76 -12.70
CA ARG A 344 -16.39 15.66 -12.03
C ARG A 344 -14.97 15.55 -12.58
N ILE A 345 -14.16 14.69 -11.98
CA ILE A 345 -12.88 14.27 -12.54
C ILE A 345 -13.09 12.84 -13.07
N THR A 346 -12.85 12.60 -14.36
CA THR A 346 -12.99 11.25 -14.94
C THR A 346 -11.66 10.67 -15.41
N TRP A 347 -10.71 11.53 -15.82
CA TRP A 347 -9.41 11.11 -16.31
C TRP A 347 -8.27 11.84 -15.62
N LEU A 348 -7.17 11.14 -15.40
CA LEU A 348 -5.96 11.63 -14.79
C LEU A 348 -4.83 11.61 -15.82
N ARG A 349 -4.16 12.75 -15.99
CA ARG A 349 -2.94 12.83 -16.79
C ARG A 349 -1.77 12.31 -15.97
N GLN A 350 -1.17 11.23 -16.47
CA GLN A 350 -0.02 10.60 -15.86
C GLN A 350 1.23 11.50 -15.90
N PRO A 351 2.15 11.39 -14.91
CA PRO A 351 3.34 12.23 -14.83
C PRO A 351 4.18 12.18 -16.11
N SER A 352 4.54 13.34 -16.64
CA SER A 352 5.52 13.43 -17.73
C SER A 352 6.40 14.66 -17.60
N ALA A 353 7.70 14.52 -17.82
CA ALA A 353 8.62 15.66 -17.93
C ALA A 353 8.37 16.48 -19.21
N LEU A 354 7.67 15.92 -20.20
CA LEU A 354 7.38 16.57 -21.48
C LEU A 354 6.05 17.32 -21.41
N ARG A 355 6.07 18.63 -21.67
CA ARG A 355 4.89 19.51 -21.60
C ARG A 355 3.73 19.03 -22.45
N ASP A 356 4.00 18.61 -23.68
CA ASP A 356 2.98 18.32 -24.68
C ASP A 356 2.75 16.81 -24.86
N TYR A 357 3.33 15.98 -23.99
CA TYR A 357 3.02 14.56 -23.93
C TYR A 357 1.82 14.34 -23.00
N TYR A 358 0.72 13.86 -23.56
CA TYR A 358 -0.52 13.59 -22.84
C TYR A 358 -0.83 12.10 -22.89
N PHE A 359 -0.80 11.48 -21.71
CA PHE A 359 -1.30 10.13 -21.49
C PHE A 359 -2.28 10.21 -20.32
N ILE A 360 -3.53 9.79 -20.56
CA ILE A 360 -4.59 9.83 -19.57
C ILE A 360 -5.15 8.43 -19.34
N ASN A 361 -5.49 8.13 -18.09
CA ASN A 361 -6.22 6.93 -17.69
C ASN A 361 -6.97 7.21 -16.38
N THR A 362 -7.51 6.17 -15.73
CA THR A 362 -8.22 6.24 -14.45
C THR A 362 -7.37 5.79 -13.27
N THR A 363 -6.06 5.56 -13.47
CA THR A 363 -5.17 5.06 -12.42
C THR A 363 -4.52 6.22 -11.64
N PRO A 364 -4.18 6.01 -10.36
CA PRO A 364 -3.55 7.05 -9.56
C PRO A 364 -2.23 7.57 -10.16
N ILE A 365 -1.97 8.84 -9.92
CA ILE A 365 -0.70 9.49 -10.23
C ILE A 365 0.29 9.12 -9.14
N ALA A 366 1.50 8.69 -9.48
CA ALA A 366 2.56 8.41 -8.50
C ALA A 366 3.82 9.23 -8.78
N MET A 367 4.39 9.85 -7.75
CA MET A 367 5.64 10.61 -7.84
C MET A 367 6.53 10.36 -6.61
N LEU A 368 7.83 10.17 -6.82
CA LEU A 368 8.81 10.03 -5.73
C LEU A 368 9.12 11.38 -5.09
N GLN A 369 9.43 11.36 -3.79
CA GLN A 369 10.01 12.52 -3.10
C GLN A 369 11.19 13.09 -3.89
N GLY A 370 11.24 14.41 -4.03
CA GLY A 370 12.30 15.12 -4.75
C GLY A 370 12.13 15.20 -6.27
N GLN A 371 11.16 14.49 -6.86
CA GLN A 371 10.87 14.65 -8.29
C GLN A 371 10.28 16.03 -8.60
N SER A 372 10.74 16.66 -9.68
CA SER A 372 10.33 18.01 -10.06
C SER A 372 10.20 18.16 -11.57
N ASN A 373 9.44 19.16 -11.99
CA ASN A 373 9.16 19.50 -13.39
C ASN A 373 8.37 18.43 -14.15
N PHE A 374 7.47 17.72 -13.47
CA PHE A 374 6.53 16.80 -14.11
C PHE A 374 5.17 17.46 -14.30
N TRP A 375 4.55 17.20 -15.44
CA TRP A 375 3.19 17.58 -15.75
C TRP A 375 2.23 16.48 -15.32
N VAL A 376 1.21 16.88 -14.57
CA VAL A 376 0.07 16.07 -14.16
C VAL A 376 -1.20 16.87 -14.42
N GLY A 377 -2.36 16.26 -14.32
CA GLY A 377 -3.60 16.98 -14.62
C GLY A 377 -4.83 16.11 -14.57
N VAL A 378 -5.95 16.74 -14.89
CA VAL A 378 -7.26 16.09 -14.89
C VAL A 378 -8.06 16.53 -16.11
N PHE A 379 -8.88 15.63 -16.64
CA PHE A 379 -9.72 15.85 -17.81
C PHE A 379 -11.09 15.22 -17.61
N SER A 380 -12.13 15.89 -18.08
CA SER A 380 -13.52 15.38 -18.10
C SER A 380 -14.34 16.09 -19.17
N GLY A 381 -15.45 15.46 -19.58
CA GLY A 381 -16.39 16.07 -20.54
C GLY A 381 -17.26 17.19 -19.96
N ASP A 382 -17.33 17.31 -18.64
CA ASP A 382 -18.12 18.32 -17.93
C ASP A 382 -17.27 19.42 -17.27
N LEU A 383 -15.93 19.35 -17.37
CA LEU A 383 -15.06 20.39 -16.84
C LEU A 383 -15.25 21.72 -17.60
N PRO A 384 -15.32 22.87 -16.90
CA PRO A 384 -15.24 24.18 -17.51
C PRO A 384 -13.96 24.35 -18.35
N SER A 385 -14.08 25.00 -19.51
CA SER A 385 -12.93 25.24 -20.41
C SER A 385 -11.91 26.26 -19.89
N SER A 386 -12.26 27.01 -18.85
CA SER A 386 -11.40 28.00 -18.19
C SER A 386 -11.92 28.32 -16.79
N GLY A 387 -11.17 29.13 -16.02
CA GLY A 387 -11.56 29.51 -14.67
C GLY A 387 -11.46 28.35 -13.67
N LEU A 388 -10.49 27.47 -13.86
CA LEU A 388 -10.21 26.35 -12.96
C LEU A 388 -8.86 26.54 -12.26
N THR A 389 -8.77 26.04 -11.03
CA THR A 389 -7.51 25.76 -10.35
C THR A 389 -7.47 24.29 -9.99
N LEU A 390 -6.32 23.63 -10.15
CA LEU A 390 -6.07 22.28 -9.68
C LEU A 390 -5.16 22.37 -8.45
N GLN A 391 -5.56 21.72 -7.36
CA GLN A 391 -4.80 21.62 -6.12
C GLN A 391 -4.49 20.17 -5.81
N ILE A 392 -3.39 19.94 -5.09
CA ILE A 392 -3.05 18.67 -4.46
C ILE A 392 -3.06 18.94 -2.95
N THR A 393 -3.73 18.08 -2.17
CA THR A 393 -3.87 18.30 -0.73
C THR A 393 -2.55 18.21 0.03
N GLY A 394 -2.43 18.99 1.11
CA GLY A 394 -1.27 18.98 2.00
C GLY A 394 -0.05 19.77 1.51
N PRO A 395 0.96 19.95 2.39
CA PRO A 395 2.27 20.48 2.01
C PRO A 395 3.08 19.47 1.19
N GLY A 396 4.22 19.93 0.66
CA GLY A 396 5.21 19.07 0.02
C GLY A 396 5.10 18.97 -1.50
N VAL A 397 3.99 19.42 -2.10
CA VAL A 397 3.86 19.56 -3.56
C VAL A 397 3.68 21.03 -3.93
N THR A 398 4.56 21.54 -4.79
CA THR A 398 4.50 22.91 -5.31
C THR A 398 4.01 22.89 -6.75
N ILE A 399 2.99 23.69 -7.06
CA ILE A 399 2.55 23.94 -8.43
C ILE A 399 3.39 25.08 -9.01
N LEU A 400 4.16 24.77 -10.06
CA LEU A 400 5.06 25.69 -10.74
C LEU A 400 4.41 26.41 -11.92
N GLU A 401 3.51 25.73 -12.62
CA GLU A 401 2.82 26.24 -13.81
C GLU A 401 1.43 25.60 -13.88
N THR A 402 0.45 26.31 -14.46
CA THR A 402 -0.89 25.80 -14.72
C THR A 402 -1.26 26.07 -16.17
N THR A 403 -1.88 25.11 -16.83
CA THR A 403 -2.39 25.22 -18.20
C THR A 403 -3.82 24.70 -18.25
N ASN A 404 -4.76 25.56 -18.65
CA ASN A 404 -6.14 25.16 -18.92
C ASN A 404 -6.25 24.66 -20.37
N HIS A 405 -7.03 23.61 -20.56
CA HIS A 405 -7.27 22.95 -21.84
C HIS A 405 -8.74 23.13 -22.20
N PRO A 406 -9.06 23.98 -23.19
CA PRO A 406 -10.42 24.09 -23.70
C PRO A 406 -10.96 22.76 -24.20
N MET A 407 -12.28 22.67 -24.30
CA MET A 407 -12.94 21.50 -24.89
C MET A 407 -12.36 21.19 -26.28
N ASN A 408 -12.02 19.92 -26.53
CA ASN A 408 -11.43 19.44 -27.78
C ASN A 408 -10.02 19.94 -28.09
N SER A 409 -9.30 20.59 -27.17
CA SER A 409 -7.96 21.12 -27.46
C SER A 409 -6.87 20.05 -27.44
N VAL A 410 -7.00 19.05 -26.57
CA VAL A 410 -6.03 17.94 -26.43
C VAL A 410 -6.70 16.60 -26.76
N PHE A 411 -7.90 16.37 -26.22
CA PHE A 411 -8.68 15.15 -26.42
C PHE A 411 -10.09 15.50 -26.87
N ALA A 412 -10.67 14.69 -27.77
CA ALA A 412 -12.04 14.88 -28.21
C ALA A 412 -13.02 14.74 -27.04
N ASN A 413 -13.99 15.65 -26.97
CA ASN A 413 -15.04 15.75 -25.95
C ASN A 413 -14.56 15.95 -24.52
N LEU A 414 -13.28 16.32 -24.31
CA LEU A 414 -12.76 16.61 -22.97
C LEU A 414 -12.23 18.05 -22.90
N ALA A 415 -12.49 18.70 -21.78
CA ALA A 415 -11.73 19.84 -21.28
C ALA A 415 -10.84 19.37 -20.13
N GLY A 416 -9.87 20.17 -19.73
CA GLY A 416 -9.01 19.80 -18.62
C GLY A 416 -8.14 20.90 -18.08
N ILE A 417 -7.35 20.54 -17.07
CA ILE A 417 -6.36 21.41 -16.46
C ILE A 417 -5.13 20.56 -16.15
N SER A 418 -3.96 21.03 -16.58
CA SER A 418 -2.67 20.44 -16.21
C SER A 418 -1.88 21.40 -15.35
N VAL A 419 -1.09 20.85 -14.44
CA VAL A 419 -0.15 21.59 -13.60
C VAL A 419 1.23 20.96 -13.72
N ARG A 420 2.27 21.80 -13.75
CA ARG A 420 3.66 21.35 -13.60
C ARG A 420 4.00 21.38 -12.13
N VAL A 421 4.40 20.25 -11.55
CA VAL A 421 4.58 20.10 -10.11
C VAL A 421 6.03 19.78 -9.73
N ALA A 422 6.36 20.11 -8.48
CA ALA A 422 7.56 19.70 -7.78
C ALA A 422 7.20 19.09 -6.43
N VAL A 423 7.64 17.85 -6.19
CA VAL A 423 7.54 17.17 -4.90
C VAL A 423 8.82 17.43 -4.12
N ALA A 424 8.71 17.98 -2.92
CA ALA A 424 9.86 18.23 -2.05
C ALA A 424 10.52 16.92 -1.64
N SER A 425 11.85 16.93 -1.44
CA SER A 425 12.60 15.74 -1.00
C SER A 425 12.23 15.29 0.41
N ASN A 426 11.63 16.17 1.22
CA ASN A 426 11.13 15.89 2.56
C ASN A 426 9.59 15.86 2.63
N ALA A 427 8.89 15.79 1.50
CA ALA A 427 7.43 15.68 1.51
C ALA A 427 7.01 14.37 2.20
N THR A 428 6.05 14.40 3.11
CA THR A 428 5.54 13.19 3.77
C THR A 428 4.96 12.23 2.71
N PRO A 429 5.44 10.97 2.61
CA PRO A 429 4.85 10.00 1.70
C PRO A 429 3.37 9.72 1.99
N GLY A 430 2.64 9.23 0.99
CA GLY A 430 1.25 8.81 1.13
C GLY A 430 0.28 9.46 0.15
N ALA A 431 -0.95 8.98 0.20
CA ALA A 431 -2.05 9.38 -0.67
C ALA A 431 -2.47 10.84 -0.50
N ARG A 432 -2.62 11.58 -1.59
CA ARG A 432 -3.17 12.94 -1.66
C ARG A 432 -4.37 12.97 -2.58
N SER A 433 -5.28 13.91 -2.32
CA SER A 433 -6.43 14.17 -3.16
C SER A 433 -6.10 15.26 -4.19
N LEU A 434 -6.57 15.07 -5.43
CA LEU A 434 -6.61 16.14 -6.42
C LEU A 434 -7.94 16.89 -6.28
N VAL A 435 -7.88 18.22 -6.25
CA VAL A 435 -9.06 19.07 -6.08
C VAL A 435 -9.13 20.09 -7.22
N VAL A 436 -10.15 19.97 -8.07
CA VAL A 436 -10.47 21.02 -9.05
C VAL A 436 -11.43 21.99 -8.39
N ILE A 437 -11.12 23.28 -8.48
CA ILE A 437 -11.96 24.36 -7.98
C ILE A 437 -12.27 25.31 -9.13
N ARG A 438 -13.55 25.59 -9.37
CA ARG A 438 -13.97 26.65 -10.29
C ARG A 438 -13.90 28.00 -9.59
N THR A 439 -13.18 28.95 -10.17
CA THR A 439 -12.83 30.23 -9.53
C THR A 439 -14.03 31.19 -9.41
N SER A 440 -15.06 31.04 -10.24
CA SER A 440 -16.22 31.94 -10.25
C SER A 440 -17.17 31.76 -9.06
N ASP A 441 -17.28 30.54 -8.52
CA ASP A 441 -18.26 30.18 -7.49
C ASP A 441 -17.72 29.21 -6.42
N GLY A 442 -16.48 28.75 -6.55
CA GLY A 442 -15.85 27.82 -5.61
C GLY A 442 -16.37 26.39 -5.71
N ALA A 443 -17.13 26.02 -6.75
CA ALA A 443 -17.57 24.65 -6.97
C ALA A 443 -16.36 23.70 -7.09
N ARG A 444 -16.50 22.46 -6.60
CA ARG A 444 -15.38 21.51 -6.46
C ARG A 444 -15.66 20.14 -7.04
N ALA A 445 -14.61 19.51 -7.54
CA ALA A 445 -14.55 18.07 -7.81
C ALA A 445 -13.28 17.50 -7.16
N TYR A 446 -13.38 16.26 -6.66
CA TYR A 446 -12.31 15.59 -5.93
C TYR A 446 -11.97 14.25 -6.61
N ALA A 447 -10.68 13.96 -6.72
CA ALA A 447 -10.19 12.60 -6.93
C ALA A 447 -9.49 12.18 -5.63
N ASN A 448 -10.23 11.48 -4.76
CA ASN A 448 -9.79 11.15 -3.40
C ASN A 448 -8.65 10.14 -3.41
N GLY A 449 -7.47 10.54 -2.91
CA GLY A 449 -6.31 9.66 -2.86
C GLY A 449 -5.83 9.19 -4.23
N PHE A 450 -5.89 10.03 -5.28
CA PHE A 450 -5.44 9.70 -6.64
C PHE A 450 -4.08 10.33 -7.00
N PHE A 451 -3.34 10.84 -6.01
CA PHE A 451 -1.96 11.29 -6.16
C PHE A 451 -1.11 10.74 -5.01
N GLU A 452 -0.21 9.80 -5.28
CA GLU A 452 0.71 9.25 -4.29
C GLU A 452 2.05 9.98 -4.29
N ILE A 453 2.49 10.39 -3.10
CA ILE A 453 3.89 10.73 -2.85
C ILE A 453 4.60 9.46 -2.36
N GLN A 454 5.48 8.90 -3.19
CA GLN A 454 6.23 7.68 -2.87
C GLN A 454 7.50 8.00 -2.07
N SER A 455 7.80 7.18 -1.07
CA SER A 455 9.06 7.23 -0.33
C SER A 455 10.24 6.92 -1.26
N THR A 456 11.35 7.63 -1.07
CA THR A 456 12.63 7.26 -1.74
C THR A 456 13.26 6.00 -1.16
N VAL A 457 12.78 5.53 -0.01
CA VAL A 457 13.15 4.28 0.67
C VAL A 457 11.86 3.51 0.94
N PRO A 458 11.42 2.63 0.02
CA PRO A 458 10.21 1.83 0.21
C PRO A 458 10.40 0.80 1.33
N ASP A 459 9.34 0.58 2.10
CA ASP A 459 9.28 -0.32 3.25
C ASP A 459 7.83 -0.85 3.37
N TYR A 460 7.48 -1.83 2.53
CA TYR A 460 6.13 -2.38 2.43
C TYR A 460 5.87 -3.52 3.42
N ASN A 461 6.91 -3.99 4.12
CA ASN A 461 6.81 -4.93 5.23
C ASN A 461 6.96 -4.27 6.61
N PHE A 462 7.10 -2.94 6.67
CA PHE A 462 7.12 -2.12 7.89
C PHE A 462 8.23 -2.50 8.88
N ASP A 463 9.35 -3.03 8.40
CA ASP A 463 10.47 -3.44 9.24
C ASP A 463 11.58 -2.39 9.34
N GLY A 464 11.45 -1.28 8.59
CA GLY A 464 12.38 -0.15 8.60
C GLY A 464 13.63 -0.36 7.74
N LEU A 465 13.72 -1.45 6.98
CA LEU A 465 14.75 -1.68 5.97
C LEU A 465 14.20 -1.37 4.57
N ASP A 466 15.09 -0.97 3.66
CA ASP A 466 14.72 -0.70 2.27
C ASP A 466 14.35 -2.00 1.54
N ASP A 467 13.10 -2.13 1.13
CA ASP A 467 12.60 -3.30 0.41
C ASP A 467 13.41 -3.61 -0.86
N ARG A 468 14.01 -2.61 -1.50
CA ARG A 468 14.84 -2.85 -2.70
C ARG A 468 16.12 -3.59 -2.33
N PHE A 469 16.72 -3.26 -1.19
CA PHE A 469 17.85 -4.01 -0.67
C PHE A 469 17.41 -5.43 -0.32
N GLN A 470 16.30 -5.60 0.38
CA GLN A 470 15.80 -6.93 0.74
C GLN A 470 15.49 -7.78 -0.50
N ARG A 471 14.78 -7.24 -1.50
CA ARG A 471 14.44 -7.92 -2.76
C ARG A 471 15.65 -8.30 -3.61
N THR A 472 16.76 -7.55 -3.48
CA THR A 472 18.01 -7.87 -4.20
C THR A 472 18.63 -9.17 -3.69
N TYR A 473 18.49 -9.47 -2.40
CA TYR A 473 19.21 -10.56 -1.75
C TYR A 473 18.32 -11.70 -1.24
N PHE A 474 17.02 -11.45 -1.05
CA PHE A 474 16.10 -12.39 -0.43
C PHE A 474 14.80 -12.53 -1.25
N SER A 475 14.41 -13.78 -1.49
CA SER A 475 13.13 -14.15 -2.10
C SER A 475 12.44 -15.17 -1.19
N PRO A 476 11.28 -14.84 -0.58
CA PRO A 476 10.65 -13.52 -0.57
C PRO A 476 11.40 -12.51 0.31
N PHE A 477 11.27 -11.22 -0.02
CA PHE A 477 11.88 -10.11 0.75
C PHE A 477 11.28 -9.95 2.16
N THR A 478 10.11 -10.54 2.41
CA THR A 478 9.43 -10.57 3.71
C THR A 478 9.82 -11.78 4.58
N SER A 479 10.79 -12.59 4.13
CA SER A 479 11.23 -13.76 4.88
C SER A 479 11.98 -13.37 6.17
N PRO A 480 12.00 -14.24 7.20
CA PRO A 480 12.75 -13.96 8.43
C PRO A 480 14.25 -13.72 8.22
N ALA A 481 14.84 -14.32 7.16
CA ALA A 481 16.24 -14.10 6.80
C ALA A 481 16.50 -12.68 6.26
N ALA A 482 15.49 -12.03 5.69
CA ALA A 482 15.58 -10.65 5.19
C ALA A 482 15.41 -9.59 6.28
N ALA A 483 15.01 -9.98 7.50
CA ALA A 483 14.71 -9.05 8.58
C ALA A 483 15.92 -8.16 8.93
N PRO A 484 15.72 -6.91 9.38
CA PRO A 484 16.80 -5.94 9.59
C PRO A 484 17.90 -6.38 10.56
N GLN A 485 17.55 -7.25 11.52
CA GLN A 485 18.45 -7.75 12.56
C GLN A 485 18.94 -9.19 12.28
N ALA A 486 18.54 -9.80 11.15
CA ALA A 486 19.05 -11.10 10.75
C ALA A 486 20.50 -10.97 10.23
N ASP A 487 21.26 -12.05 10.39
CA ASP A 487 22.62 -12.25 9.88
C ASP A 487 22.63 -13.63 9.18
N PRO A 488 22.12 -13.70 7.93
CA PRO A 488 21.89 -14.98 7.27
C PRO A 488 23.19 -15.65 6.79
N ASP A 489 24.27 -14.91 6.57
CA ASP A 489 25.58 -15.46 6.18
C ASP A 489 26.56 -15.66 7.35
N GLN A 490 26.16 -15.27 8.57
CA GLN A 490 26.84 -15.51 9.85
C GLN A 490 28.21 -14.82 9.96
N ASP A 491 28.32 -13.61 9.42
CA ASP A 491 29.55 -12.84 9.44
C ASP A 491 29.64 -11.81 10.58
N GLY A 492 28.57 -11.71 11.37
CA GLY A 492 28.41 -10.79 12.49
C GLY A 492 27.83 -9.43 12.12
N MET A 493 27.49 -9.19 10.85
CA MET A 493 26.76 -8.02 10.39
C MET A 493 25.28 -8.35 10.22
N SER A 494 24.41 -7.55 10.83
CA SER A 494 22.99 -7.62 10.53
C SER A 494 22.69 -6.99 9.17
N ASN A 495 21.64 -7.42 8.48
CA ASN A 495 21.15 -6.83 7.22
C ASN A 495 21.06 -5.30 7.24
N SER A 496 20.62 -4.68 8.34
CA SER A 496 20.57 -3.21 8.49
C SER A 496 21.96 -2.55 8.51
N ALA A 497 22.93 -3.17 9.16
CA ALA A 497 24.33 -2.72 9.15
C ALA A 497 24.94 -2.85 7.76
N GLU A 498 24.60 -3.93 7.05
CA GLU A 498 25.05 -4.18 5.69
C GLU A 498 24.45 -3.23 4.66
N TYR A 499 23.16 -2.90 4.77
CA TYR A 499 22.53 -1.88 3.95
C TYR A 499 23.25 -0.53 4.07
N ILE A 500 23.57 -0.11 5.30
CA ILE A 500 24.33 1.11 5.57
C ILE A 500 25.73 1.00 4.93
N ALA A 501 26.43 -0.12 5.15
CA ALA A 501 27.77 -0.39 4.62
C ALA A 501 27.82 -0.60 3.10
N GLY A 502 26.71 -0.94 2.45
CA GLY A 502 26.63 -1.37 1.06
C GLY A 502 27.25 -2.75 0.81
N THR A 503 27.22 -3.64 1.81
CA THR A 503 27.74 -5.01 1.69
C THR A 503 26.66 -5.99 1.23
N ASN A 504 27.02 -7.28 1.09
CA ASN A 504 26.12 -8.28 0.53
C ASN A 504 25.75 -9.26 1.66
N PRO A 505 24.49 -9.29 2.11
CA PRO A 505 24.06 -10.04 3.28
C PRO A 505 23.98 -11.55 3.10
N THR A 506 24.33 -12.04 1.92
CA THR A 506 24.35 -13.47 1.59
C THR A 506 25.76 -13.98 1.34
N ASN A 507 26.77 -13.16 1.61
CA ASN A 507 28.15 -13.47 1.35
C ASN A 507 29.04 -12.95 2.49
N SER A 508 29.42 -13.85 3.40
CA SER A 508 30.19 -13.54 4.60
C SER A 508 31.59 -12.95 4.37
N ILE A 509 32.07 -12.92 3.11
CA ILE A 509 33.29 -12.21 2.71
C ILE A 509 32.99 -10.72 2.48
N SER A 510 31.79 -10.37 2.03
CA SER A 510 31.36 -9.00 1.77
C SER A 510 30.94 -8.33 3.07
N ARG A 511 31.90 -7.75 3.80
CA ARG A 511 31.63 -7.15 5.12
C ARG A 511 32.52 -5.96 5.44
N LEU A 512 32.04 -5.06 6.28
CA LEU A 512 32.84 -3.96 6.82
C LEU A 512 33.65 -4.47 8.03
N ALA A 513 34.95 -4.68 7.84
CA ALA A 513 35.82 -5.18 8.91
C ALA A 513 37.23 -4.60 8.84
N ILE A 514 37.81 -4.30 10.01
CA ILE A 514 39.23 -4.00 10.13
C ILE A 514 40.00 -5.31 9.90
N GLU A 515 40.76 -5.39 8.81
CA GLU A 515 41.53 -6.57 8.42
C GLU A 515 42.86 -6.66 9.17
N SER A 516 43.51 -5.51 9.41
CA SER A 516 44.75 -5.45 10.16
C SER A 516 45.02 -4.08 10.77
N VAL A 517 45.75 -4.09 11.88
CA VAL A 517 46.33 -2.90 12.52
C VAL A 517 47.82 -3.16 12.68
N THR A 518 48.65 -2.38 12.00
CA THR A 518 50.12 -2.50 12.05
C THR A 518 50.69 -1.27 12.73
N GLN A 519 51.25 -1.46 13.93
CA GLN A 519 51.87 -0.39 14.69
C GLN A 519 53.37 -0.28 14.38
N THR A 520 53.85 0.95 14.23
CA THR A 520 55.27 1.30 14.07
C THR A 520 55.64 2.43 15.00
N ILE A 521 56.93 2.80 15.07
CA ILE A 521 57.39 3.97 15.81
C ILE A 521 56.77 5.29 15.33
N ASN A 522 56.24 5.33 14.11
CA ASN A 522 55.66 6.54 13.50
C ASN A 522 54.14 6.64 13.68
N GLY A 523 53.48 5.56 14.10
CA GLY A 523 52.02 5.50 14.24
C GLY A 523 51.46 4.12 13.91
N ALA A 524 50.13 4.03 13.87
CA ALA A 524 49.41 2.82 13.49
C ALA A 524 48.80 2.94 12.09
N THR A 525 48.98 1.92 11.27
CA THR A 525 48.32 1.77 9.97
C THR A 525 47.15 0.80 10.11
N ILE A 526 45.95 1.23 9.76
CA ILE A 526 44.72 0.46 9.86
C ILE A 526 44.25 0.15 8.44
N ARG A 527 44.08 -1.13 8.11
CA ARG A 527 43.50 -1.57 6.83
C ARG A 527 42.10 -2.12 7.10
N CYS A 528 41.11 -1.61 6.38
CA CYS A 528 39.71 -2.00 6.52
C CYS A 528 39.17 -2.46 5.18
N ARG A 529 38.43 -3.55 5.17
CA ARG A 529 37.57 -3.92 4.04
C ARG A 529 36.48 -2.87 3.89
N THR A 530 36.28 -2.37 2.69
CA THR A 530 35.36 -1.27 2.38
C THR A 530 34.67 -1.53 1.05
N VAL A 531 33.52 -0.91 0.83
CA VAL A 531 32.81 -0.93 -0.44
C VAL A 531 33.16 0.33 -1.25
N PRO A 532 33.61 0.22 -2.51
CA PRO A 532 33.91 1.38 -3.36
C PRO A 532 32.75 2.37 -3.44
N GLY A 533 33.05 3.67 -3.44
CA GLY A 533 32.05 4.76 -3.50
C GLY A 533 31.41 5.12 -2.17
N LYS A 534 31.46 4.24 -1.15
CA LYS A 534 31.03 4.57 0.22
C LYS A 534 32.08 5.40 0.96
N ARG A 535 31.62 6.22 1.91
CA ARG A 535 32.46 7.12 2.70
C ARG A 535 32.61 6.61 4.13
N TYR A 536 33.83 6.60 4.63
CA TYR A 536 34.17 5.99 5.92
C TYR A 536 35.01 6.94 6.79
N GLN A 537 34.76 6.92 8.09
CA GLN A 537 35.56 7.62 9.09
C GLN A 537 36.18 6.60 10.05
N LEU A 538 37.51 6.65 10.21
CA LEU A 538 38.20 5.94 11.28
C LEU A 538 38.02 6.72 12.58
N TYR A 539 37.74 6.02 13.67
CA TYR A 539 37.73 6.57 15.01
C TYR A 539 38.71 5.81 15.89
N SER A 540 39.28 6.50 16.87
CA SER A 540 40.12 5.91 17.91
C SER A 540 39.67 6.32 19.30
N ARG A 541 40.02 5.50 20.30
CA ARG A 541 39.93 5.86 21.72
C ARG A 541 41.02 5.12 22.54
N PRO A 542 41.44 5.65 23.68
CA PRO A 542 42.50 5.06 24.50
C PRO A 542 42.04 3.90 25.39
N VAL A 543 40.74 3.78 25.70
CA VAL A 543 40.20 2.75 26.60
C VAL A 543 38.96 2.12 25.97
N VAL A 544 38.86 0.79 25.97
CA VAL A 544 37.73 0.07 25.36
C VAL A 544 36.42 0.21 26.16
N ALA A 545 36.51 0.35 27.48
CA ALA A 545 35.33 0.40 28.34
C ALA A 545 34.73 1.81 28.49
N SER A 546 35.48 2.87 28.17
CA SER A 546 35.09 4.26 28.50
C SER A 546 35.73 5.30 27.58
N GLY A 547 35.11 6.48 27.50
CA GLY A 547 35.59 7.61 26.70
C GLY A 547 34.96 7.68 25.31
N ALA A 548 34.85 8.90 24.79
CA ALA A 548 34.25 9.17 23.48
C ALA A 548 35.20 8.77 22.34
N TRP A 549 34.65 8.14 21.32
CA TRP A 549 35.35 7.86 20.07
C TRP A 549 35.70 9.16 19.34
N GLN A 550 36.99 9.36 19.08
CA GLN A 550 37.49 10.56 18.40
C GLN A 550 37.83 10.24 16.94
N PRO A 551 37.46 11.09 15.98
CA PRO A 551 37.82 10.88 14.57
C PRO A 551 39.35 10.90 14.40
N VAL A 552 39.85 9.99 13.58
CA VAL A 552 41.24 9.93 13.13
C VAL A 552 41.29 10.40 11.67
N GLY A 553 41.87 11.57 11.45
CA GLY A 553 41.87 12.20 10.13
C GLY A 553 40.47 12.56 9.63
N THR A 554 40.36 12.82 8.33
CA THR A 554 39.09 13.14 7.66
C THR A 554 38.44 11.89 7.06
N PRO A 555 37.12 11.90 6.78
CA PRO A 555 36.48 10.79 6.11
C PRO A 555 37.07 10.54 4.71
N ILE A 556 37.19 9.26 4.33
CA ILE A 556 37.72 8.81 3.03
C ILE A 556 36.59 8.15 2.24
N THR A 557 36.43 8.53 0.96
CA THR A 557 35.63 7.77 0.00
C THR A 557 36.46 6.61 -0.52
N ALA A 558 36.01 5.39 -0.29
CA ALA A 558 36.73 4.19 -0.70
C ALA A 558 36.80 4.11 -2.24
N SER A 559 38.00 3.96 -2.79
CA SER A 559 38.22 3.74 -4.23
C SER A 559 38.29 2.26 -4.61
N GLY A 560 38.39 1.37 -3.63
CA GLY A 560 38.52 -0.08 -3.81
C GLY A 560 38.00 -0.85 -2.60
N ASN A 561 38.18 -2.17 -2.65
CA ASN A 561 37.63 -3.07 -1.62
C ASN A 561 38.38 -3.01 -0.27
N VAL A 562 39.49 -2.27 -0.21
CA VAL A 562 40.27 -2.03 1.01
C VAL A 562 40.66 -0.56 1.08
N THR A 563 40.40 0.07 2.22
CA THR A 563 40.85 1.43 2.53
C THR A 563 41.87 1.39 3.66
N GLN A 564 42.88 2.25 3.59
CA GLN A 564 43.94 2.36 4.58
C GLN A 564 43.91 3.74 5.25
N TRP A 565 44.01 3.75 6.58
CA TRP A 565 44.20 4.95 7.40
C TRP A 565 45.54 4.89 8.13
N PHE A 566 46.07 6.06 8.44
CA PHE A 566 47.25 6.21 9.29
C PHE A 566 46.91 7.08 10.49
N ASP A 567 47.12 6.54 11.69
CA ASP A 567 46.98 7.24 12.97
C ASP A 567 48.38 7.57 13.51
N PRO A 568 48.87 8.82 13.37
CA PRO A 568 50.19 9.21 13.88
C PRO A 568 50.24 9.20 15.42
N ALA A 569 49.10 9.24 16.11
CA ALA A 569 49.02 9.14 17.57
C ALA A 569 49.02 7.68 18.07
N GLY A 570 49.11 6.70 17.17
CA GLY A 570 49.18 5.29 17.48
C GLY A 570 50.59 4.80 17.83
N THR A 571 51.40 5.57 18.57
CA THR A 571 52.84 5.28 18.84
C THR A 571 53.14 4.67 20.22
N GLY A 572 52.14 4.48 21.09
CA GLY A 572 52.31 3.82 22.40
C GLY A 572 51.04 3.83 23.26
N GLY A 573 50.88 2.81 24.13
CA GLY A 573 49.68 2.59 24.94
C GLY A 573 48.56 1.82 24.22
N ALA A 574 47.58 1.32 24.98
CA ALA A 574 46.41 0.66 24.38
C ALA A 574 45.57 1.69 23.61
N ARG A 575 45.27 1.38 22.35
CA ARG A 575 44.42 2.21 21.49
C ARG A 575 43.47 1.30 20.72
N TYR A 576 42.21 1.69 20.68
CA TYR A 576 41.14 0.90 20.08
C TYR A 576 40.60 1.67 18.88
N TYR A 577 40.29 0.94 17.81
CA TYR A 577 39.83 1.50 16.55
C TYR A 577 38.42 1.00 16.21
N ARG A 578 37.62 1.87 15.60
CA ARG A 578 36.40 1.48 14.89
C ARG A 578 36.32 2.24 13.58
N VAL A 579 35.69 1.64 12.58
CA VAL A 579 35.36 2.32 11.32
C VAL A 579 33.85 2.48 11.27
N GLY A 580 33.39 3.66 10.89
CA GLY A 580 31.97 3.95 10.67
C GLY A 580 31.74 4.45 9.26
N VAL A 581 30.62 4.04 8.66
CA VAL A 581 30.09 4.65 7.43
C VAL A 581 29.55 6.04 7.78
N VAL A 582 29.80 7.02 6.92
CA VAL A 582 29.29 8.38 7.08
C VAL A 582 28.58 8.85 5.80
N PRO A 583 27.64 9.81 5.89
CA PRO A 583 26.94 10.36 4.73
C PRO A 583 27.83 10.95 3.63
#